data_AF-A0A921CMX5-F1
#
_entry.id   AF-A0A921CMX5-F1
#
_cell.length_a   1.000
_cell.length_b   1.000
_cell.length_c   1.000
_cell.angle_alpha   90.00
_cell.angle_beta   90.00
_cell.angle_gamma   90.00
#
_symmetry.space_group_name_H-M   'P 1'
#
loop_
_entity.id
_entity.type
_entity.pdbx_description
1 polymer ?
#
loop_
_entity_poly.entity_id
_entity_poly.type
_entity_poly.pdbx_seq_one_letter_code
_entity_poly.pdbx_strand_id
1 'polypeptide(L)'
;MRLGIPRALLYYHYYPLWLTFWQRLGVEVVTSPPTTKEILNQGVLAAVPEACLPVKVFYGHTLQLVPRVDYLFVPRLVSAEPGTYICPKLMGLPDMLRHAGLKLPPVLGPTLNARLGRRAWEKSLLNTARVLGFTVADARAAWWAA
;
A
#
# COMPACT_ATOMS: atom_id res chain seq x y z
N MET A 1 16.31 2.53 4.64
CA MET A 1 14.93 2.06 4.90
C MET A 1 14.33 1.60 3.60
N ARG A 2 13.80 0.38 3.57
CA ARG A 2 13.17 -0.26 2.42
C ARG A 2 11.67 -0.36 2.62
N LEU A 3 10.90 0.20 1.69
CA LEU A 3 9.45 0.23 1.72
C LEU A 3 8.90 -0.62 0.57
N GLY A 4 8.17 -1.67 0.92
CA GLY A 4 7.59 -2.61 -0.03
C GLY A 4 6.23 -2.16 -0.54
N ILE A 5 6.05 -2.11 -1.86
CA ILE A 5 4.74 -1.92 -2.50
C ILE A 5 4.38 -3.22 -3.26
N PRO A 6 3.36 -3.98 -2.83
CA PRO A 6 2.92 -5.17 -3.53
C PRO A 6 2.45 -4.84 -4.95
N ARG A 7 2.93 -5.59 -5.95
CA ARG A 7 2.65 -5.35 -7.37
C ARG A 7 1.31 -5.96 -7.80
N ALA A 8 0.24 -5.54 -7.13
CA ALA A 8 -1.11 -6.05 -7.34
C ALA A 8 -2.16 -4.96 -7.11
N LEU A 9 -3.39 -5.20 -7.61
CA LEU A 9 -4.54 -4.32 -7.44
C LEU A 9 -4.24 -2.90 -7.97
N LEU A 10 -4.42 -1.89 -7.12
CA LEU A 10 -4.30 -0.47 -7.44
C LEU A 10 -2.85 -0.01 -7.67
N TYR A 11 -1.87 -0.90 -7.49
CA TYR A 11 -0.49 -0.66 -7.89
C TYR A 11 -0.39 -0.08 -9.30
N TYR A 12 -1.06 -0.68 -10.28
CA TYR A 12 -0.92 -0.30 -11.68
C TYR A 12 -1.45 1.12 -12.00
N HIS A 13 -2.26 1.69 -11.12
CA HIS A 13 -2.79 3.05 -11.26
C HIS A 13 -1.97 4.08 -10.49
N TYR A 14 -1.52 3.75 -9.28
CA TYR A 14 -0.94 4.73 -8.36
C TYR A 14 0.53 4.55 -8.07
N TYR A 15 1.17 3.50 -8.60
CA TYR A 15 2.59 3.26 -8.35
C TYR A 15 3.51 4.44 -8.69
N PRO A 16 3.37 5.14 -9.84
CA PRO A 16 4.22 6.28 -10.14
C PRO A 16 4.15 7.39 -9.08
N LEU A 17 2.97 7.65 -8.54
CA LEU A 17 2.74 8.61 -7.45
C LEU A 17 3.47 8.17 -6.18
N TRP A 18 3.29 6.91 -5.77
CA TRP A 18 3.92 6.37 -4.56
C TRP A 18 5.43 6.30 -4.69
N LEU A 19 5.93 5.89 -5.86
CA LEU A 19 7.35 5.83 -6.15
C LEU A 19 7.99 7.21 -5.98
N THR A 20 7.42 8.23 -6.63
CA THR A 20 7.95 9.59 -6.60
C THR A 20 7.92 10.17 -5.20
N PHE A 21 6.79 10.06 -4.49
CA PHE A 21 6.64 10.56 -3.12
C PHE A 21 7.68 9.96 -2.17
N TRP A 22 7.85 8.63 -2.18
CA TRP A 22 8.76 7.95 -1.26
C TRP A 22 10.23 8.14 -1.64
N GLN A 23 10.57 8.12 -2.94
CA GLN A 23 11.94 8.38 -3.38
C GLN A 23 12.40 9.80 -3.08
N ARG A 24 11.52 10.80 -3.17
CA ARG A 24 11.82 12.19 -2.78
C ARG A 24 12.15 12.33 -1.30
N LEU A 25 11.61 11.44 -0.47
CA LEU A 25 11.95 11.35 0.96
C LEU A 25 13.19 10.48 1.24
N GLY A 26 13.90 10.03 0.20
CA GLY A 26 15.09 9.17 0.34
C GLY A 26 14.76 7.72 0.73
N VAL A 27 13.52 7.28 0.53
CA VAL A 27 13.10 5.90 0.83
C VAL A 27 13.34 5.00 -0.38
N GLU A 28 13.98 3.84 -0.15
CA GLU A 28 14.15 2.81 -1.17
C GLU A 28 12.82 2.07 -1.36
N VAL A 29 12.20 2.21 -2.53
CA VAL A 29 10.93 1.53 -2.87
C VAL A 29 11.23 0.20 -3.54
N VAL A 30 10.73 -0.89 -2.96
CA VAL A 30 10.90 -2.26 -3.46
C VAL A 30 9.54 -2.80 -3.91
N THR A 31 9.49 -3.42 -5.09
CA THR A 31 8.27 -4.05 -5.61
C THR A 31 8.46 -5.56 -5.76
N SER A 32 7.36 -6.30 -5.62
CA SER A 32 7.35 -7.75 -5.88
C SER A 32 7.46 -8.04 -7.40
N PRO A 33 8.02 -9.19 -7.81
CA PRO A 33 8.20 -9.53 -9.22
C PRO A 33 6.89 -9.76 -9.99
N PRO A 34 6.95 -10.02 -11.31
CA PRO A 34 6.24 -11.10 -11.99
C PRO A 34 5.07 -11.74 -11.26
N THR A 35 3.78 -11.54 -11.60
CA THR A 35 2.77 -12.44 -11.00
C THR A 35 2.99 -13.82 -11.60
N THR A 36 3.31 -14.80 -10.77
CA THR A 36 3.50 -16.20 -11.17
C THR A 36 2.49 -17.10 -10.47
N LYS A 37 2.40 -18.37 -10.91
CA LYS A 37 1.53 -19.37 -10.29
C LYS A 37 1.93 -19.61 -8.83
N GLU A 38 3.21 -19.54 -8.51
CA GLU A 38 3.76 -19.69 -7.17
C GLU A 38 3.28 -18.56 -6.25
N ILE A 39 3.32 -17.30 -6.72
CA ILE A 39 2.79 -16.15 -5.98
C ILE A 39 1.29 -16.33 -5.72
N LEU A 40 0.54 -16.73 -6.75
CA LEU A 40 -0.88 -16.99 -6.59
C LEU A 40 -1.13 -18.08 -5.54
N ASN A 41 -0.44 -19.21 -5.63
CA ASN A 41 -0.62 -20.33 -4.71
C ASN A 41 -0.29 -19.95 -3.26
N GLN A 42 0.82 -19.22 -3.04
CA GLN A 42 1.15 -18.66 -1.72
C GLN A 42 0.03 -17.75 -1.20
N GLY A 43 -0.51 -16.90 -2.07
CA GLY A 43 -1.63 -16.04 -1.76
C GLY A 43 -2.92 -16.78 -1.42
N VAL A 44 -3.21 -17.88 -2.10
CA VAL A 44 -4.39 -18.73 -1.84
C VAL A 44 -4.29 -19.39 -0.47
N LEU A 45 -3.10 -19.85 -0.09
CA LEU A 45 -2.87 -20.48 1.22
C LEU A 45 -2.91 -19.47 2.38
N ALA A 46 -2.50 -18.22 2.12
CA ALA A 46 -2.34 -17.20 3.16
C ALA A 46 -3.59 -16.32 3.38
N ALA A 47 -4.43 -16.14 2.36
CA ALA A 47 -5.63 -15.31 2.45
C ALA A 47 -6.84 -16.12 2.96
N VAL A 48 -7.85 -15.39 3.45
CA VAL A 48 -9.13 -16.01 3.81
C VAL A 48 -9.77 -16.73 2.61
N PRO A 49 -10.43 -17.89 2.79
CA PRO A 49 -10.98 -18.68 1.68
C PRO A 49 -11.89 -17.88 0.74
N GLU A 50 -12.76 -17.05 1.30
CA GLU A 50 -13.76 -16.21 0.60
C GLU A 50 -13.20 -14.92 -0.02
N ALA A 51 -11.88 -14.69 0.07
CA ALA A 51 -11.24 -13.58 -0.62
C ALA A 51 -11.34 -13.76 -2.14
N CYS A 52 -11.58 -12.66 -2.87
CA CYS A 52 -11.54 -12.73 -4.34
C CYS A 52 -10.10 -12.98 -4.82
N LEU A 53 -9.97 -13.57 -6.01
CA LEU A 53 -8.67 -13.90 -6.60
C LEU A 53 -7.65 -12.74 -6.58
N PRO A 54 -8.03 -11.48 -6.90
CA PRO A 54 -7.08 -10.36 -6.85
C PRO A 54 -6.51 -10.08 -5.45
N VAL A 55 -7.31 -10.29 -4.40
CA VAL A 55 -6.85 -10.16 -3.01
C VAL A 55 -5.92 -11.31 -2.64
N LYS A 56 -6.21 -12.54 -3.09
CA LYS A 56 -5.29 -13.69 -2.89
C LYS A 56 -3.94 -13.41 -3.56
N VAL A 57 -3.94 -12.95 -4.81
CA VAL A 57 -2.71 -12.53 -5.50
C VAL A 57 -1.96 -11.44 -4.73
N PHE A 58 -2.67 -10.45 -4.17
CA PHE A 58 -2.07 -9.40 -3.34
C PHE A 58 -1.37 -9.94 -2.08
N TYR A 59 -1.95 -10.94 -1.41
CA TYR A 59 -1.30 -11.64 -0.29
C TYR A 59 0.01 -12.31 -0.74
N GLY A 60 0.00 -13.01 -1.87
CA GLY A 60 1.20 -13.62 -2.44
C GLY A 60 2.30 -12.59 -2.71
N HIS A 61 1.96 -11.47 -3.34
CA HIS A 61 2.92 -10.39 -3.58
C HIS A 61 3.46 -9.77 -2.29
N THR A 62 2.63 -9.68 -1.26
CA THR A 62 3.03 -9.22 0.07
C THR A 62 4.05 -10.18 0.69
N LEU A 63 3.79 -11.49 0.65
CA LEU A 63 4.71 -12.51 1.18
C LEU A 63 6.07 -12.51 0.47
N GLN A 64 6.08 -12.29 -0.84
CA GLN A 64 7.33 -12.13 -1.60
C GLN A 64 8.16 -10.92 -1.13
N LEU A 65 7.54 -9.87 -0.59
CA LEU A 65 8.24 -8.67 -0.12
C LEU A 65 8.77 -8.80 1.30
N VAL A 66 8.13 -9.60 2.17
CA VAL A 66 8.50 -9.77 3.59
C VAL A 66 10.00 -9.91 3.85
N PRO A 67 10.78 -10.74 3.12
CA PRO A 67 12.21 -10.90 3.42
C PRO A 67 13.10 -9.75 2.95
N ARG A 68 12.55 -8.73 2.26
CA ARG A 68 13.31 -7.69 1.55
C ARG A 68 13.07 -6.27 2.05
N VAL A 69 12.08 -6.06 2.92
CA VAL A 69 11.57 -4.72 3.26
C VAL A 69 11.36 -4.52 4.76
N ASP A 70 11.54 -3.29 5.21
CA ASP A 70 11.35 -2.88 6.62
C ASP A 70 9.87 -2.53 6.89
N TYR A 71 9.16 -2.04 5.87
CA TYR A 71 7.76 -1.63 5.95
C TYR A 71 6.99 -2.09 4.71
N LEU A 72 5.69 -2.34 4.87
CA LEU A 72 4.77 -2.58 3.77
C LEU A 72 3.86 -1.35 3.58
N PHE A 73 3.81 -0.80 2.37
CA PHE A 73 2.92 0.30 2.03
C PHE A 73 1.67 -0.22 1.33
N VAL A 74 0.55 -0.15 2.06
CA VAL A 74 -0.76 -0.71 1.66
C VAL A 74 -1.83 0.33 1.91
N PRO A 75 -2.01 1.30 0.97
CA PRO A 75 -2.95 2.39 1.17
C PRO A 75 -4.39 1.87 1.25
N ARG A 76 -5.16 2.42 2.20
CA ARG A 76 -6.61 2.22 2.29
C ARG A 76 -7.28 3.19 1.31
N LEU A 77 -7.57 2.74 0.10
CA LEU A 77 -8.33 3.54 -0.86
C LEU A 77 -9.84 3.39 -0.61
N VAL A 78 -10.44 4.37 0.06
CA VAL A 78 -11.90 4.44 0.29
C VAL A 78 -12.61 4.91 -0.97
N SER A 79 -12.03 5.90 -1.64
CA SER A 79 -12.63 6.56 -2.80
C SER A 79 -11.53 7.20 -3.63
N ALA A 80 -11.55 6.90 -4.94
CA ALA A 80 -10.68 7.52 -5.93
C ALA A 80 -11.23 8.88 -6.42
N GLU A 81 -12.55 9.06 -6.41
CA GLU A 81 -13.24 10.21 -6.97
C GLU A 81 -14.39 10.68 -6.08
N PRO A 82 -14.75 11.98 -6.10
CA PRO A 82 -15.89 12.49 -5.34
C PRO A 82 -17.17 11.69 -5.59
N GLY A 83 -17.90 11.36 -4.52
CA GLY A 83 -19.18 10.64 -4.64
C GLY A 83 -19.07 9.12 -4.82
N THR A 84 -17.89 8.56 -5.08
CA THR A 84 -17.72 7.11 -5.31
C THR A 84 -17.17 6.37 -4.09
N TYR A 85 -17.24 5.04 -4.12
CA TYR A 85 -16.57 4.15 -3.18
C TYR A 85 -15.86 3.03 -3.95
N ILE A 86 -14.71 2.61 -3.43
CA ILE A 86 -13.99 1.43 -3.92
C ILE A 86 -14.55 0.16 -3.26
N CYS A 87 -14.28 -0.99 -3.87
CA CYS A 87 -14.61 -2.30 -3.31
C CYS A 87 -14.22 -2.40 -1.82
N PRO A 88 -15.13 -2.83 -0.92
CA PRO A 88 -14.83 -2.95 0.51
C PRO A 88 -13.64 -3.84 0.85
N LYS A 89 -13.36 -4.88 0.06
CA LYS A 89 -12.18 -5.73 0.24
C LYS A 89 -10.87 -4.95 0.00
N LEU A 90 -10.86 -4.01 -0.94
CA LEU A 90 -9.71 -3.13 -1.20
C LEU A 90 -9.55 -2.09 -0.07
N MET A 91 -10.66 -1.55 0.42
CA MET A 91 -10.64 -0.68 1.61
C MET A 91 -10.10 -1.42 2.83
N GLY A 92 -10.41 -2.70 2.99
CA GLY A 92 -9.98 -3.51 4.12
C GLY A 92 -8.54 -4.02 4.06
N LEU A 93 -7.83 -3.92 2.91
CA LEU A 93 -6.51 -4.55 2.71
C LEU A 93 -5.49 -4.36 3.84
N PRO A 94 -5.23 -3.13 4.34
CA PRO A 94 -4.24 -2.97 5.40
C PRO A 94 -4.66 -3.69 6.69
N ASP A 95 -5.94 -3.77 7.01
CA ASP A 95 -6.40 -4.50 8.20
C ASP A 95 -6.41 -6.00 7.98
N MET A 96 -6.80 -6.44 6.78
CA MET A 96 -6.75 -7.84 6.38
C MET A 96 -5.34 -8.40 6.53
N LEU A 97 -4.31 -7.65 6.13
CA LEU A 97 -2.92 -8.04 6.34
C LEU A 97 -2.51 -8.02 7.82
N ARG A 98 -2.82 -6.95 8.56
CA ARG A 98 -2.47 -6.84 9.99
C ARG A 98 -3.02 -7.97 10.83
N HIS A 99 -4.22 -8.47 10.47
CA HIS A 99 -4.91 -9.54 11.20
C HIS A 99 -4.87 -10.88 10.47
N ALA A 100 -3.98 -11.05 9.49
CA ALA A 100 -3.86 -12.30 8.74
C ALA A 100 -3.25 -13.46 9.55
N GLY A 101 -2.74 -13.22 10.75
CA GLY A 101 -1.96 -14.22 11.51
C GLY A 101 -0.58 -14.50 10.92
N LEU A 102 -0.10 -13.64 10.01
CA LEU A 102 1.18 -13.76 9.34
C LEU A 102 2.24 -12.89 10.03
N LYS A 103 3.50 -13.35 10.05
CA LYS A 103 4.63 -12.53 10.51
C LYS A 103 5.03 -11.54 9.40
N LEU A 104 4.44 -10.36 9.43
CA LEU A 104 4.66 -9.29 8.44
C LEU A 104 5.46 -8.11 9.03
N PRO A 105 6.24 -7.39 8.22
CA PRO A 105 6.74 -6.06 8.59
C PRO A 105 5.58 -5.10 8.89
N PRO A 106 5.80 -4.00 9.63
CA PRO A 106 4.75 -3.02 9.91
C PRO A 106 4.08 -2.50 8.64
N VAL A 107 2.74 -2.50 8.64
CA VAL A 107 1.92 -2.07 7.51
C VAL A 107 1.55 -0.59 7.65
N LEU A 108 2.08 0.23 6.74
CA LEU A 108 1.73 1.63 6.54
C LEU A 108 0.50 1.72 5.64
N GLY A 109 -0.62 2.15 6.20
CA GLY A 109 -1.90 2.22 5.47
C GLY A 109 -2.55 3.59 5.56
N PRO A 110 -2.03 4.62 4.84
CA PRO A 110 -2.72 5.90 4.76
C PRO A 110 -4.12 5.70 4.18
N THR A 111 -5.09 6.41 4.74
CA THR A 111 -6.45 6.44 4.20
C THR A 111 -6.54 7.48 3.09
N LEU A 112 -6.88 7.01 1.90
CA LEU A 112 -7.08 7.82 0.70
C LEU A 112 -8.58 7.88 0.41
N ASN A 113 -9.17 9.05 0.68
CA ASN A 113 -10.61 9.26 0.53
C ASN A 113 -10.87 10.57 -0.23
N ALA A 114 -11.07 10.46 -1.54
CA ALA A 114 -11.31 11.62 -2.39
C ALA A 114 -12.65 12.33 -2.11
N ARG A 115 -13.61 11.66 -1.44
CA ARG A 115 -14.87 12.30 -1.00
C ARG A 115 -14.65 13.44 -0.01
N LEU A 116 -13.54 13.41 0.73
CA LEU A 116 -13.16 14.45 1.69
C LEU A 116 -12.29 15.54 1.04
N GLY A 117 -12.14 15.52 -0.29
CA GLY A 117 -11.33 16.45 -1.06
C GLY A 117 -9.86 16.06 -1.15
N ARG A 118 -9.14 16.68 -2.10
CA ARG A 118 -7.72 16.37 -2.41
C ARG A 118 -6.78 16.55 -1.20
N ARG A 119 -7.07 17.51 -0.31
CA ARG A 119 -6.29 17.76 0.91
C ARG A 119 -6.33 16.59 1.90
N ALA A 120 -7.34 15.72 1.84
CA ALA A 120 -7.43 14.56 2.72
C ALA A 120 -6.35 13.52 2.40
N TRP A 121 -6.03 13.33 1.12
CA TRP A 121 -4.94 12.44 0.68
C TRP A 121 -3.58 12.95 1.17
N GLU A 122 -3.31 14.23 0.92
CA GLU A 122 -2.09 14.90 1.40
C GLU A 122 -1.94 14.70 2.90
N LYS A 123 -2.92 15.12 3.70
CA LYS A 123 -2.88 15.00 5.17
C LYS A 123 -2.58 13.57 5.63
N SER A 124 -3.18 12.57 4.98
CA SER A 124 -3.00 11.16 5.30
C SER A 124 -1.58 10.66 5.03
N LEU A 125 -1.01 11.06 3.88
CA LEU A 125 0.36 10.74 3.50
C LEU A 125 1.39 11.47 4.37
N LEU A 126 1.18 12.75 4.66
CA LEU A 126 2.03 13.52 5.59
C LEU A 126 2.07 12.86 6.97
N ASN A 127 0.92 12.41 7.48
CA ASN A 127 0.85 11.69 8.75
C ASN A 127 1.61 10.37 8.71
N THR A 128 1.55 9.64 7.59
CA THR A 128 2.28 8.38 7.41
C THR A 128 3.78 8.61 7.30
N ALA A 129 4.22 9.64 6.59
CA ALA A 129 5.63 10.03 6.51
C ALA A 129 6.18 10.43 7.89
N ARG A 130 5.37 11.11 8.72
CA ARG A 130 5.74 11.44 10.11
C ARG A 130 5.95 10.21 10.99
N VAL A 131 5.19 9.13 10.77
CA VAL A 131 5.41 7.84 11.48
C VAL A 131 6.79 7.26 11.15
N LEU A 132 7.32 7.54 9.97
CA LEU A 132 8.67 7.14 9.55
C LEU A 132 9.77 8.14 9.96
N GLY A 133 9.42 9.20 10.70
CA GLY A 133 10.37 10.19 11.21
C GLY A 133 10.62 11.39 10.30
N PHE A 134 9.90 11.53 9.17
CA PHE A 134 10.05 12.69 8.29
C PHE A 134 9.31 13.92 8.83
N THR A 135 9.85 15.10 8.53
CA THR A 135 9.17 16.35 8.87
C THR A 135 7.97 16.59 7.95
N VAL A 136 7.00 17.38 8.42
CA VAL A 136 5.83 17.77 7.60
C VAL A 136 6.27 18.61 6.40
N ALA A 137 7.33 19.40 6.53
CA ALA A 137 7.85 20.23 5.45
C ALA A 137 8.40 19.36 4.31
N ASP A 138 9.24 18.38 4.64
CA ASP A 138 9.83 17.45 3.66
C ASP A 138 8.75 16.61 2.98
N ALA A 139 7.82 16.06 3.78
CA ALA A 139 6.71 15.26 3.26
C ALA A 139 5.78 16.09 2.36
N ARG A 140 5.55 17.37 2.67
CA ARG A 140 4.75 18.25 1.81
C ARG A 140 5.49 18.58 0.52
N ALA A 141 6.79 18.89 0.59
CA ALA A 141 7.60 19.13 -0.59
C ALA A 141 7.61 17.90 -1.52
N ALA A 142 7.72 16.69 -0.96
CA ALA A 142 7.64 15.44 -1.70
C ALA A 142 6.27 15.21 -2.36
N TRP A 143 5.17 15.54 -1.68
CA TRP A 143 3.82 15.42 -2.22
C TRP A 143 3.55 16.34 -3.42
N TRP A 144 4.00 17.59 -3.36
CA TRP A 144 3.80 18.54 -4.47
C TRP A 144 4.72 18.30 -5.67
N ALA A 145 5.78 17.51 -5.48
CA ALA A 145 6.69 17.09 -6.54
C ALA A 145 6.28 15.77 -7.21
N ALA A 146 5.21 15.11 -6.75
CA ALA A 146 4.72 13.81 -7.20
C ALA A 146 3.39 13.93 -7.95
#